data_AF-A0A9P7U4R6-F1
#
_entry.id   AF-A0A9P7U4R6-F1
#
_cell.length_a   1.000
_cell.length_b   1.000
_cell.length_c   1.000
_cell.angle_alpha   90.00
_cell.angle_beta   90.00
_cell.angle_gamma   90.00
#
_symmetry.space_group_name_H-M   'P 1'
#
loop_
_entity.id
_entity.type
_entity.pdbx_description
1 polymer ?
#
loop_
_entity_poly.entity_id
_entity_poly.type
_entity_poly.pdbx_seq_one_letter_code
_entity_poly.pdbx_strand_id
1 'polypeptide(L)'
;MAPKRPIDSAESEAASKKAKRGFRVGPDNLPDGPWRRKVTKIKKDLIHKAKVKKEYAKIKSREQTKQQSATDKNVDDDADNGGRDQGGDTGREREGAQEEPQEKMHPTRELMLKDEDMAQVGATASSDATTTTRDGSRRRTRRPGYYDKQLSKAEEKRKEEEQRRMEMQRRGEERERKIADRQKFKKAMAKTVGRDGKKKLGRESSILLDKVKRMMDK
;
A
#
# COMPACT_ATOMS: atom_id res chain seq x y z
N MET A 1 16.91 68.34 -18.51
CA MET A 1 15.52 67.92 -18.25
C MET A 1 15.34 66.48 -18.70
N ALA A 2 14.74 65.64 -17.85
CA ALA A 2 14.14 64.37 -18.24
C ALA A 2 12.78 64.28 -17.51
N PRO A 3 11.66 63.99 -18.19
CA PRO A 3 10.35 63.99 -17.55
C PRO A 3 10.21 62.76 -16.63
N LYS A 4 9.78 63.00 -15.39
CA LYS A 4 9.37 61.93 -14.46
C LYS A 4 8.17 61.20 -15.05
N ARG A 5 8.24 59.86 -15.09
CA ARG A 5 7.12 59.02 -15.53
C ARG A 5 5.88 59.28 -14.66
N PRO A 6 4.68 59.41 -15.25
CA PRO A 6 3.45 59.51 -14.48
C PRO A 6 3.23 58.20 -13.72
N ILE A 7 2.95 58.31 -12.42
CA ILE A 7 2.25 57.24 -11.69
C ILE A 7 0.88 57.16 -12.34
N ASP A 8 0.57 56.01 -12.94
CA ASP A 8 -0.77 55.74 -13.44
C ASP A 8 -1.76 55.98 -12.30
N SER A 9 -2.54 57.03 -12.53
CA SER A 9 -3.60 57.51 -11.68
C SER A 9 -4.71 56.48 -11.69
N ALA A 10 -5.10 56.08 -10.49
CA ALA A 10 -6.50 55.96 -10.08
C ALA A 10 -7.49 55.37 -11.11
N GLU A 11 -7.56 54.05 -11.19
CA GLU A 11 -8.82 53.38 -11.53
C GLU A 11 -8.88 51.98 -10.89
N SER A 12 -9.03 51.97 -9.58
CA SER A 12 -9.86 50.94 -8.95
C SER A 12 -10.71 51.66 -7.93
N GLU A 13 -11.94 51.93 -8.35
CA GLU A 13 -13.05 52.40 -7.52
C GLU A 13 -12.92 51.78 -6.13
N ALA A 14 -13.00 52.62 -5.10
CA ALA A 14 -13.07 52.19 -3.73
C ALA A 14 -14.35 51.36 -3.55
N ALA A 15 -14.28 50.08 -3.89
CA ALA A 15 -15.33 49.12 -3.68
C ALA A 15 -15.61 49.12 -2.18
N SER A 16 -16.75 49.69 -1.81
CA SER A 16 -17.25 49.77 -0.44
C SER A 16 -16.94 48.44 0.26
N LYS A 17 -16.03 48.48 1.24
CA LYS A 17 -15.57 47.27 1.92
C LYS A 17 -16.80 46.60 2.51
N LYS A 18 -17.24 45.50 1.89
CA LYS A 18 -18.38 44.71 2.38
C LYS A 18 -18.10 44.39 3.84
N ALA A 19 -19.04 44.73 4.73
CA ALA A 19 -18.90 44.47 6.14
C ALA A 19 -18.46 43.02 6.34
N LYS A 20 -17.29 42.81 6.98
CA LYS A 20 -16.76 41.47 7.24
C LYS A 20 -17.82 40.71 8.02
N ARG A 21 -18.49 39.76 7.37
CA ARG A 21 -19.49 38.91 8.02
C ARG A 21 -18.76 38.24 9.19
N GLY A 22 -19.28 38.43 10.41
CA GLY A 22 -18.71 37.85 11.62
C GLY A 22 -18.56 36.32 11.52
N PHE A 23 -17.90 35.71 12.51
CA PHE A 23 -17.60 34.28 12.51
C PHE A 23 -18.87 33.43 12.29
N ARG A 24 -19.08 32.96 11.04
CA ARG A 24 -20.24 32.13 10.68
C ARG A 24 -19.97 30.73 11.21
N VAL A 25 -20.54 30.40 12.36
CA VAL A 25 -20.52 29.05 12.93
C VAL A 25 -21.59 28.21 12.25
N GLY A 26 -21.30 27.75 11.04
CA GLY A 26 -22.13 26.82 10.29
C GLY A 26 -21.35 25.56 9.94
N PRO A 27 -22.02 24.44 9.61
CA PRO A 27 -21.35 23.20 9.21
C PRO A 27 -20.37 23.39 8.03
N ASP A 28 -20.57 24.39 7.19
CA ASP A 28 -19.68 24.76 6.07
C ASP A 28 -18.38 25.46 6.50
N ASN A 29 -18.34 26.07 7.69
CA ASN A 29 -17.21 26.86 8.18
C ASN A 29 -16.56 26.27 9.45
N LEU A 30 -17.03 25.10 9.88
CA LEU A 30 -16.32 24.32 10.90
C LEU A 30 -15.05 23.72 10.28
N PRO A 31 -13.96 23.60 11.05
CA PRO A 31 -12.73 22.98 10.57
C PRO A 31 -13.08 21.60 10.06
N ASP A 32 -13.05 21.45 8.74
CA ASP A 32 -13.58 20.25 8.10
C ASP A 32 -12.90 19.03 8.70
N GLY A 33 -13.67 18.04 9.13
CA GLY A 33 -13.18 16.98 10.01
C GLY A 33 -11.94 16.27 9.43
N PRO A 34 -11.10 15.62 10.26
CA PRO A 34 -9.85 14.99 9.81
C PRO A 34 -10.01 14.07 8.60
N TRP A 35 -11.18 13.44 8.46
CA TRP A 35 -11.52 12.59 7.32
C TRP A 35 -11.76 13.35 6.02
N ARG A 36 -12.50 14.46 6.02
CA ARG A 36 -12.72 15.25 4.78
C ARG A 36 -11.44 15.92 4.30
N ARG A 37 -10.56 16.32 5.22
CA ARG A 37 -9.18 16.76 4.90
C ARG A 37 -8.35 15.66 4.24
N LYS A 38 -8.42 14.43 4.74
CA LYS A 38 -7.73 13.28 4.13
C LYS A 38 -8.27 13.00 2.72
N VAL A 39 -9.59 12.96 2.55
CA VAL A 39 -10.21 12.73 1.23
C VAL A 39 -9.84 13.83 0.23
N THR A 40 -9.90 15.09 0.64
CA THR A 40 -9.50 16.21 -0.23
C THR A 40 -8.01 16.17 -0.56
N LYS A 41 -7.13 15.80 0.38
CA LYS A 41 -5.71 15.59 0.13
C LYS A 41 -5.46 14.46 -0.87
N ILE A 42 -6.08 13.29 -0.66
CA ILE A 42 -5.98 12.13 -1.57
C ILE A 42 -6.44 12.51 -2.98
N LYS A 43 -7.57 13.23 -3.11
CA LYS A 43 -8.08 13.69 -4.40
C LYS A 43 -7.10 14.65 -5.09
N LYS A 44 -6.55 15.62 -4.35
CA LYS A 44 -5.54 16.56 -4.88
C LYS A 44 -4.28 15.83 -5.34
N ASP A 45 -3.78 14.87 -4.55
CA ASP A 45 -2.60 14.06 -4.90
C ASP A 45 -2.83 13.21 -6.15
N LEU A 46 -4.00 12.58 -6.29
CA LEU A 46 -4.38 11.82 -7.49
C LEU A 46 -4.40 12.71 -8.74
N ILE A 47 -5.02 13.88 -8.64
CA ILE A 47 -5.06 14.85 -9.74
C ILE A 47 -3.65 15.32 -10.11
N HIS A 48 -2.82 15.63 -9.11
CA HIS A 48 -1.44 16.06 -9.34
C HIS A 48 -0.62 14.98 -10.03
N LYS A 49 -0.65 13.73 -9.53
CA LYS A 49 0.02 12.59 -10.17
C LYS A 49 -0.44 12.38 -11.61
N ALA A 50 -1.73 12.52 -11.88
CA ALA A 50 -2.26 12.41 -13.24
C ALA A 50 -1.75 13.55 -14.15
N LYS A 51 -1.68 14.78 -13.65
CA LYS A 51 -1.12 15.93 -14.39
C LYS A 51 0.37 15.72 -14.69
N VAL A 52 1.16 15.33 -13.68
CA VAL A 52 2.59 15.05 -13.86
C VAL A 52 2.80 13.93 -14.89
N LYS A 53 2.03 12.84 -14.83
CA LYS A 53 2.11 11.77 -15.83
C LYS A 53 1.77 12.24 -17.24
N LYS A 54 0.76 13.12 -17.39
CA LYS A 54 0.40 13.70 -18.70
C LYS A 54 1.50 14.59 -19.26
N GLU A 55 2.05 15.49 -18.45
CA GLU A 55 3.15 16.36 -18.89
C GLU A 55 4.43 15.56 -19.18
N TYR A 56 4.74 14.56 -18.34
CA TYR A 56 5.86 13.66 -18.59
C TYR A 56 5.70 12.89 -19.91
N ALA A 57 4.50 12.37 -20.19
CA ALA A 57 4.22 11.69 -21.46
C ALA A 57 4.42 12.62 -22.68
N LYS A 58 4.01 13.89 -22.59
CA LYS A 58 4.23 14.90 -23.64
C LYS A 58 5.70 15.23 -23.86
N ILE A 59 6.47 15.38 -22.78
CA ILE A 59 7.91 15.64 -22.86
C ILE A 59 8.61 14.43 -23.48
N LYS A 60 8.29 13.22 -23.01
CA LYS A 60 8.86 11.98 -23.52
C LYS A 60 8.54 11.77 -25.01
N SER A 61 7.31 12.05 -25.46
CA SER A 61 6.98 11.97 -26.88
C SER A 61 7.75 12.99 -27.70
N ARG A 62 7.91 14.22 -27.21
CA ARG A 62 8.69 15.28 -27.87
C ARG A 62 10.17 14.93 -27.97
N GLU A 63 10.73 14.34 -26.90
CA GLU A 63 12.12 13.87 -26.88
C GLU A 63 12.33 12.69 -27.83
N GLN A 64 11.42 11.72 -27.87
CA GLN A 64 11.47 10.61 -28.83
C GLN A 64 11.39 11.11 -30.28
N THR A 65 10.50 12.05 -30.59
CA THR A 65 10.45 12.64 -31.95
C THR A 65 11.71 13.43 -32.26
N LYS A 66 12.30 14.13 -31.28
CA LYS A 66 13.55 14.87 -31.46
C LYS A 66 14.73 13.91 -31.71
N GLN A 67 14.78 12.80 -30.97
CA GLN A 67 15.76 11.72 -31.16
C GLN A 67 15.59 11.07 -32.53
N GLN A 68 14.37 10.70 -32.94
CA GLN A 68 14.10 10.15 -34.28
C GLN A 68 14.49 11.14 -35.38
N SER A 69 14.13 12.42 -35.27
CA SER A 69 14.54 13.45 -36.24
C SER A 69 16.06 13.73 -36.25
N ALA A 70 16.76 13.43 -35.16
CA ALA A 70 18.22 13.49 -35.10
C ALA A 70 18.86 12.21 -35.64
N THR A 71 18.13 11.09 -35.67
CA THR A 71 18.62 9.82 -36.23
C THR A 71 18.42 9.80 -37.74
N ASP A 72 17.27 10.25 -38.25
CA ASP A 72 17.02 10.39 -39.70
C ASP A 72 17.99 11.37 -40.36
N LYS A 73 18.40 12.45 -39.68
CA LYS A 73 19.40 13.40 -40.22
C LYS A 73 20.84 12.88 -40.25
N ASN A 74 21.11 11.69 -39.70
CA ASN A 74 22.42 11.04 -39.75
C ASN A 74 22.43 9.77 -40.62
N VAL A 75 21.32 9.42 -41.29
CA VAL A 75 21.19 8.20 -42.13
C VAL A 75 21.22 8.51 -43.63
N ASP A 76 21.35 9.77 -44.04
CA ASP A 76 21.55 10.16 -45.46
C ASP A 76 23.03 10.30 -45.87
N ASP A 77 23.99 9.74 -45.12
CA ASP A 77 25.45 9.87 -45.42
C ASP A 77 26.24 8.55 -45.30
N ASP A 78 25.60 7.38 -45.39
CA ASP A 78 26.31 6.09 -45.38
C ASP A 78 25.70 5.12 -46.41
N ALA A 79 25.89 5.46 -47.68
CA ALA A 79 25.64 4.57 -48.81
C ALA A 79 26.81 4.61 -49.80
N ASP A 80 28.02 4.32 -49.33
CA ASP A 80 29.07 3.77 -50.22
C ASP A 80 30.12 2.98 -49.42
N ASN A 81 30.62 1.91 -50.05
CA ASN A 81 31.85 1.18 -49.73
C ASN A 81 31.80 -0.11 -48.86
N GLY A 82 31.47 -1.23 -49.52
CA GLY A 82 32.45 -2.26 -49.91
C GLY A 82 33.31 -3.02 -48.87
N GLY A 83 33.21 -4.36 -48.86
CA GLY A 83 34.28 -5.32 -48.51
C GLY A 83 34.03 -6.13 -47.22
N ARG A 84 33.78 -7.46 -47.24
CA ARG A 84 34.76 -8.59 -47.34
C ARG A 84 35.61 -8.68 -46.06
N ASP A 85 35.84 -9.78 -45.32
CA ASP A 85 35.63 -11.23 -45.35
C ASP A 85 36.40 -11.82 -44.13
N GLN A 86 35.98 -12.99 -43.60
CA GLN A 86 36.73 -13.95 -42.73
C GLN A 86 37.39 -13.46 -41.41
N GLY A 87 37.54 -14.21 -40.32
CA GLY A 87 37.56 -15.65 -40.06
C GLY A 87 38.77 -15.98 -39.16
N GLY A 88 38.63 -16.88 -38.16
CA GLY A 88 39.73 -17.49 -37.38
C GLY A 88 39.57 -17.32 -35.86
N ASP A 89 39.20 -18.31 -35.03
CA ASP A 89 39.79 -19.63 -34.72
C ASP A 89 41.00 -19.60 -33.76
N THR A 90 40.80 -20.06 -32.52
CA THR A 90 41.49 -21.21 -31.89
C THR A 90 41.42 -21.12 -30.36
N GLY A 91 40.64 -22.01 -29.74
CA GLY A 91 40.69 -22.30 -28.31
C GLY A 91 41.82 -23.28 -28.01
N ARG A 92 42.62 -23.01 -26.98
CA ARG A 92 43.65 -23.90 -26.47
C ARG A 92 43.42 -24.16 -24.98
N GLU A 93 43.13 -25.42 -24.67
CA GLU A 93 42.97 -25.98 -23.33
C GLU A 93 44.25 -25.83 -22.48
N ARG A 94 44.07 -25.57 -21.17
CA ARG A 94 45.07 -25.87 -20.12
C ARG A 94 44.37 -26.27 -18.83
N GLU A 95 44.56 -27.52 -18.45
CA GLU A 95 44.37 -28.04 -17.10
C GLU A 95 45.39 -27.42 -16.13
N GLY A 96 44.99 -27.23 -14.88
CA GLY A 96 45.86 -26.79 -13.79
C GLY A 96 45.13 -26.77 -12.47
N ALA A 97 45.26 -27.84 -11.68
CA ALA A 97 44.87 -27.90 -10.29
C ALA A 97 45.85 -27.08 -9.43
N GLN A 98 45.37 -26.01 -8.79
CA GLN A 98 46.05 -25.32 -7.69
C GLN A 98 44.99 -24.81 -6.70
N GLU A 99 45.13 -25.20 -5.43
CA GLU A 99 44.37 -24.68 -4.29
C GLU A 99 44.83 -23.25 -3.98
N GLU A 100 43.92 -22.28 -4.05
CA GLU A 100 44.12 -20.85 -3.73
C GLU A 100 42.82 -20.29 -3.10
N PRO A 101 42.88 -19.17 -2.36
CA PRO A 101 42.03 -18.86 -1.21
C PRO A 101 40.58 -18.54 -1.61
N GLN A 102 39.65 -18.80 -0.68
CA GLN A 102 38.21 -18.70 -0.91
C GLN A 102 37.76 -17.29 -1.37
N GLU A 103 37.71 -17.10 -2.69
CA GLU A 103 36.91 -16.05 -3.31
C GLU A 103 35.45 -16.29 -2.93
N LYS A 104 34.80 -15.26 -2.38
CA LYS A 104 33.37 -15.29 -2.08
C LYS A 104 32.62 -15.51 -3.40
N MET A 105 32.08 -16.70 -3.57
CA MET A 105 31.35 -17.11 -4.77
C MET A 105 30.26 -16.10 -5.11
N HIS A 106 30.11 -15.77 -6.39
CA HIS A 106 29.04 -14.86 -6.85
C HIS A 106 27.67 -15.43 -6.40
N PRO A 107 26.72 -14.61 -5.94
CA PRO A 107 25.44 -15.08 -5.38
C PRO A 107 24.65 -16.01 -6.33
N THR A 108 24.79 -15.81 -7.64
CA THR A 108 24.22 -16.70 -8.67
C THR A 108 24.79 -18.11 -8.60
N ARG A 109 26.10 -18.25 -8.35
CA ARG A 109 26.77 -19.55 -8.26
C ARG A 109 26.42 -20.28 -6.96
N GLU A 110 26.21 -19.56 -5.87
CA GLU A 110 25.71 -20.15 -4.61
C GLU A 110 24.30 -20.74 -4.75
N LEU A 111 23.43 -20.09 -5.52
CA LEU A 111 22.09 -20.60 -5.81
C LEU A 111 22.16 -21.92 -6.61
N MET A 112 23.02 -21.99 -7.62
CA MET A 112 23.20 -23.22 -8.39
C MET A 112 23.75 -24.37 -7.55
N LEU A 113 24.74 -24.12 -6.68
CA LEU A 113 25.24 -25.16 -5.77
C LEU A 113 24.17 -25.65 -4.78
N LYS A 114 23.36 -24.73 -4.22
CA LYS A 114 22.27 -25.12 -3.30
C LYS A 114 21.20 -25.98 -3.99
N ASP A 115 20.88 -25.67 -5.25
CA ASP A 115 19.94 -26.47 -6.05
C ASP A 115 20.51 -27.86 -6.37
N GLU A 116 21.81 -27.96 -6.66
CA GLU A 116 22.52 -29.22 -6.89
C GLU A 116 22.58 -30.08 -5.62
N ASP A 117 22.92 -29.49 -4.46
CA ASP A 117 22.93 -30.17 -3.16
C ASP A 117 21.54 -30.73 -2.82
N MET A 118 20.47 -29.94 -3.00
CA MET A 118 19.10 -30.39 -2.77
C MET A 118 18.69 -31.55 -3.69
N ALA A 119 19.13 -31.53 -4.96
CA ALA A 119 18.86 -32.61 -5.90
C ALA A 119 19.57 -33.91 -5.48
N GLN A 120 20.77 -33.81 -4.91
CA GLN A 120 21.58 -34.96 -4.52
C GLN A 120 21.08 -35.64 -3.23
N VAL A 121 20.55 -34.86 -2.27
CA VAL A 121 19.94 -35.38 -1.03
C VAL A 121 18.67 -36.19 -1.31
N GLY A 122 17.90 -35.84 -2.36
CA GLY A 122 16.74 -36.62 -2.79
C GLY A 122 17.09 -37.99 -3.38
N ALA A 123 18.30 -38.16 -3.91
CA ALA A 123 18.76 -39.40 -4.54
C ALA A 123 19.31 -40.41 -3.51
N THR A 124 19.94 -39.96 -2.42
CA THR A 124 20.59 -40.85 -1.44
C THR A 124 19.67 -41.35 -0.34
N ALA A 125 18.54 -40.67 -0.08
CA ALA A 125 17.55 -41.06 0.93
C ALA A 125 16.62 -42.23 0.53
N SER A 126 16.83 -42.85 -0.65
CA SER A 126 15.89 -43.79 -1.27
C SER A 126 16.46 -45.21 -1.48
N SER A 127 17.39 -45.68 -0.65
CA SER A 127 17.97 -47.02 -0.77
C SER A 127 17.38 -48.10 0.15
N ASP A 128 16.42 -47.78 1.04
CA ASP A 128 15.81 -48.78 1.93
C ASP A 128 14.30 -48.56 2.10
N ALA A 129 13.50 -49.13 1.19
CA ALA A 129 12.09 -49.47 1.43
C ALA A 129 11.52 -50.21 0.22
N THR A 130 11.46 -51.53 0.36
CA THR A 130 10.89 -52.49 -0.58
C THR A 130 9.36 -52.39 -0.61
N THR A 131 8.82 -52.27 -1.82
CA THR A 131 7.52 -52.79 -2.27
C THR A 131 6.26 -52.33 -1.54
N THR A 132 5.70 -51.19 -1.98
CA THR A 132 4.31 -51.10 -2.45
C THR A 132 4.15 -49.78 -3.23
N THR A 133 3.85 -49.86 -4.52
CA THR A 133 3.38 -48.75 -5.38
C THR A 133 4.20 -47.45 -5.40
N ARG A 134 5.48 -47.50 -5.83
CA ARG A 134 6.31 -46.29 -6.06
C ARG A 134 6.22 -45.71 -7.48
N ASP A 135 5.18 -46.04 -8.25
CA ASP A 135 4.91 -45.42 -9.57
C ASP A 135 3.75 -44.39 -9.55
N GLY A 136 3.29 -44.01 -8.35
CA GLY A 136 2.23 -43.00 -8.16
C GLY A 136 2.72 -41.64 -7.68
N SER A 137 3.94 -41.54 -7.14
CA SER A 137 4.44 -40.30 -6.52
C SER A 137 4.96 -39.27 -7.53
N ARG A 138 5.21 -39.69 -8.78
CA ARG A 138 5.53 -38.81 -9.92
C ARG A 138 4.29 -38.39 -10.72
N ARG A 139 3.08 -38.50 -10.17
CA ARG A 139 1.92 -37.81 -10.75
C ARG A 139 2.18 -36.31 -10.65
N ARG A 140 2.74 -35.74 -11.72
CA ARG A 140 2.76 -34.29 -12.00
C ARG A 140 1.46 -33.74 -11.44
N THR A 141 1.56 -32.85 -10.44
CA THR A 141 0.40 -32.18 -9.86
C THR A 141 -0.52 -31.80 -11.01
N ARG A 142 -1.75 -32.33 -11.00
CA ARG A 142 -2.68 -32.09 -12.11
C ARG A 142 -2.74 -30.59 -12.30
N ARG A 143 -2.48 -30.12 -13.52
CA ARG A 143 -2.60 -28.69 -13.85
C ARG A 143 -4.00 -28.28 -13.38
N PRO A 144 -4.14 -27.21 -12.57
CA PRO A 144 -5.44 -26.76 -12.13
C PRO A 144 -6.37 -26.64 -13.33
N GLY A 145 -7.56 -27.20 -13.22
CA GLY A 145 -8.62 -27.07 -14.20
C GLY A 145 -8.93 -25.60 -14.49
N TYR A 146 -9.60 -25.35 -15.61
CA TYR A 146 -9.89 -23.99 -16.09
C TYR A 146 -10.56 -23.10 -15.02
N TYR A 147 -11.42 -23.68 -14.17
CA TYR A 147 -12.16 -22.97 -13.13
C TYR A 147 -11.57 -23.09 -11.73
N ASP A 148 -10.56 -23.93 -11.50
CA ASP A 148 -10.02 -24.18 -10.16
C ASP A 148 -9.41 -22.91 -9.55
N LYS A 149 -8.78 -22.08 -10.39
CA LYS A 149 -8.26 -20.76 -10.00
C LYS A 149 -9.36 -19.75 -9.67
N GLN A 150 -10.55 -19.92 -10.24
CA GLN A 150 -11.69 -19.04 -9.94
C GLN A 150 -12.38 -19.47 -8.65
N LEU A 151 -12.50 -20.78 -8.42
CA LEU A 151 -12.99 -21.34 -7.16
C LEU A 151 -12.08 -21.00 -5.99
N SER A 152 -10.75 -21.14 -6.15
CA SER A 152 -9.80 -20.78 -5.10
C SER A 152 -9.89 -19.29 -4.72
N LYS A 153 -10.01 -18.40 -5.71
CA LYS A 153 -10.21 -16.96 -5.47
C LYS A 153 -11.56 -16.64 -4.84
N ALA A 154 -12.60 -17.39 -5.16
CA ALA A 154 -13.92 -17.24 -4.53
C ALA A 154 -13.87 -17.66 -3.05
N GLU A 155 -13.18 -18.76 -2.75
CA GLU A 155 -12.96 -19.23 -1.39
C GLU A 155 -12.09 -18.26 -0.57
N GLU A 156 -11.01 -17.73 -1.15
CA GLU A 156 -10.16 -16.72 -0.52
C GLU A 156 -10.97 -15.47 -0.15
N LYS A 157 -11.78 -14.95 -1.08
CA LYS A 157 -12.67 -13.81 -0.81
C LYS A 157 -13.69 -14.11 0.28
N ARG A 158 -14.30 -15.30 0.25
CA ARG A 158 -15.25 -15.72 1.29
C ARG A 158 -14.58 -15.79 2.67
N LYS A 159 -13.37 -16.34 2.75
CA LYS A 159 -12.59 -16.40 4.01
C LYS A 159 -12.23 -15.01 4.50
N GLU A 160 -11.81 -14.10 3.62
CA GLU A 160 -11.50 -12.71 3.97
C GLU A 160 -12.74 -11.96 4.49
N GLU A 161 -13.90 -12.14 3.84
CA GLU A 161 -15.16 -11.54 4.28
C GLU A 161 -15.63 -12.10 5.63
N GLU A 162 -15.48 -13.41 5.85
CA GLU A 162 -15.78 -14.07 7.12
C GLU A 162 -14.86 -13.54 8.23
N GLN A 163 -13.55 -13.40 7.97
CA GLN A 163 -12.60 -12.81 8.91
C GLN A 163 -12.95 -11.36 9.24
N ARG A 164 -13.24 -10.55 8.24
CA ARG A 164 -13.67 -9.16 8.43
C ARG A 164 -14.96 -9.07 9.21
N ARG A 165 -15.91 -9.98 8.98
CA ARG A 165 -17.17 -10.06 9.72
C ARG A 165 -16.95 -10.44 11.18
N MET A 166 -16.09 -11.43 11.46
CA MET A 166 -15.72 -11.81 12.82
C MET A 166 -15.03 -10.67 13.57
N GLU A 167 -14.13 -9.93 12.92
CA GLU A 167 -13.48 -8.76 13.52
C GLU A 167 -14.50 -7.65 13.83
N MET A 168 -15.42 -7.36 12.89
CA MET A 168 -16.50 -6.39 13.11
C MET A 168 -17.44 -6.82 14.24
N GLN A 169 -17.76 -8.11 14.35
CA GLN A 169 -18.57 -8.65 15.44
C GLN A 169 -17.85 -8.47 16.78
N ARG A 170 -16.58 -8.86 16.90
CA ARG A 170 -15.81 -8.69 18.15
C ARG A 170 -15.77 -7.22 18.60
N ARG A 171 -15.49 -6.31 17.66
CA ARG A 171 -15.48 -4.87 17.93
C ARG A 171 -16.88 -4.34 18.27
N GLY A 172 -17.91 -4.90 17.66
CA GLY A 172 -19.31 -4.61 17.95
C GLY A 172 -19.68 -5.00 19.38
N GLU A 173 -19.37 -6.23 19.78
CA GLU A 173 -19.63 -6.77 21.12
C GLU A 173 -18.89 -5.98 22.21
N GLU A 174 -17.63 -5.61 22.00
CA GLU A 174 -16.88 -4.77 22.94
C GLU A 174 -17.55 -3.40 23.14
N ARG A 175 -18.00 -2.79 22.04
CA ARG A 175 -18.75 -1.51 22.09
C ARG A 175 -20.09 -1.68 22.77
N GLU A 176 -20.82 -2.75 22.45
CA GLU A 176 -22.12 -3.05 23.02
C GLU A 176 -22.04 -3.29 24.51
N ARG A 177 -21.06 -4.08 24.98
CA ARG A 177 -20.79 -4.27 26.42
C ARG A 177 -20.54 -2.94 27.12
N LYS A 178 -19.71 -2.06 26.53
CA LYS A 178 -19.43 -0.73 27.08
C LYS A 178 -20.68 0.17 27.10
N ILE A 179 -21.52 0.11 26.07
CA ILE A 179 -22.78 0.86 26.00
C ILE A 179 -23.76 0.31 27.04
N ALA A 180 -23.91 -1.00 27.15
CA ALA A 180 -24.77 -1.67 28.11
C ALA A 180 -24.37 -1.33 29.54
N ASP A 181 -23.08 -1.35 29.87
CA ASP A 181 -22.58 -0.95 31.19
C ASP A 181 -22.90 0.53 31.49
N ARG A 182 -22.72 1.41 30.49
CA ARG A 182 -23.09 2.83 30.62
C ARG A 182 -24.60 3.00 30.82
N GLN A 183 -25.42 2.24 30.10
CA GLN A 183 -26.88 2.29 30.22
C GLN A 183 -27.34 1.73 31.57
N LYS A 184 -26.77 0.62 32.04
CA LYS A 184 -27.01 0.07 33.39
C LYS A 184 -26.66 1.09 34.46
N PHE A 185 -25.49 1.71 34.37
CA PHE A 185 -25.06 2.77 35.29
C PHE A 185 -26.00 3.97 35.25
N LYS A 186 -26.37 4.45 34.05
CA LYS A 186 -27.32 5.56 33.88
C LYS A 186 -28.69 5.22 34.47
N LYS A 187 -29.19 4.00 34.26
CA LYS A 187 -30.47 3.52 34.81
C LYS A 187 -30.41 3.41 36.33
N ALA A 188 -29.30 2.94 36.89
CA ALA A 188 -29.09 2.90 38.33
C ALA A 188 -29.07 4.31 38.94
N MET A 189 -28.33 5.26 38.34
CA MET A 189 -28.33 6.67 38.74
C MET A 189 -29.69 7.36 38.54
N ALA A 190 -30.50 6.95 37.56
CA ALA A 190 -31.84 7.50 37.43
C ALA A 190 -32.76 7.07 38.58
N LYS A 191 -32.56 5.86 39.13
CA LYS A 191 -33.34 5.34 40.29
C LYS A 191 -32.98 6.00 41.62
N THR A 192 -31.92 6.80 41.68
CA THR A 192 -31.52 7.52 42.89
C THR A 192 -32.25 8.85 43.04
N VAL A 193 -32.82 9.37 41.95
CA VAL A 193 -33.65 10.57 41.95
C VAL A 193 -35.02 10.22 42.55
N GLY A 194 -35.39 10.92 43.63
CA GLY A 194 -36.70 10.77 44.28
C GLY A 194 -37.82 11.44 43.49
N ARG A 195 -39.07 11.24 43.95
CA ARG A 195 -40.26 11.87 43.34
C ARG A 195 -40.19 13.40 43.38
N ASP A 196 -39.52 13.95 44.40
CA ASP A 196 -39.30 15.39 44.57
C ASP A 196 -38.16 15.93 43.69
N GLY A 197 -37.59 15.11 42.79
CA GLY A 197 -36.44 15.47 41.95
C GLY A 197 -35.10 15.56 42.69
N LYS A 198 -35.10 15.46 44.03
CA LYS A 198 -33.90 15.45 44.85
C LYS A 198 -33.20 14.09 44.78
N LYS A 199 -31.87 14.14 44.69
CA LYS A 199 -30.99 12.98 44.68
C LYS A 199 -30.90 12.33 46.05
N LYS A 200 -31.06 11.01 46.14
CA LYS A 200 -30.90 10.24 47.37
C LYS A 200 -29.45 9.81 47.52
N LEU A 201 -28.65 10.65 48.19
CA LEU A 201 -27.21 10.45 48.41
C LEU A 201 -26.83 9.04 48.87
N GLY A 202 -27.59 8.42 49.77
CA GLY A 202 -27.30 7.06 50.26
C GLY A 202 -27.42 5.96 49.19
N ARG A 203 -28.22 6.15 48.13
CA ARG A 203 -28.31 5.23 46.99
C ARG A 203 -27.31 5.56 45.89
N GLU A 204 -26.87 6.82 45.81
CA GLU A 204 -25.85 7.27 44.84
C GLU A 204 -24.45 6.90 45.29
N SER A 205 -24.18 7.00 46.59
CA SER A 205 -22.87 6.73 47.16
C SER A 205 -22.43 5.30 46.84
N SER A 206 -23.28 4.29 47.00
CA SER A 206 -22.94 2.90 46.65
C SER A 206 -22.59 2.72 45.17
N ILE A 207 -23.40 3.28 44.26
CA ILE A 207 -23.17 3.19 42.81
C ILE A 207 -21.86 3.90 42.40
N LEU A 208 -21.55 5.03 43.04
CA LEU A 208 -20.33 5.78 42.79
C LEU A 208 -19.10 5.06 43.37
N LEU A 209 -19.23 4.47 44.57
CA LEU A 209 -18.17 3.66 45.19
C LEU A 209 -17.84 2.43 44.34
N ASP A 210 -18.84 1.72 43.83
CA ASP A 210 -18.62 0.58 42.92
C ASP A 210 -17.88 1.01 41.64
N LYS A 211 -18.17 2.20 41.11
CA LYS A 211 -17.46 2.75 39.96
C LYS A 211 -16.01 3.09 40.30
N VAL A 212 -15.75 3.70 41.46
CA VAL A 212 -14.39 4.01 41.94
C VAL A 212 -13.59 2.74 42.15
N LYS A 213 -14.18 1.74 42.82
CA LYS A 213 -13.57 0.41 42.99
C LYS A 213 -13.18 -0.21 41.65
N ARG A 214 -14.07 -0.20 40.65
CA ARG A 214 -13.77 -0.68 39.29
C ARG A 214 -12.68 0.08 38.55
N MET A 215 -12.40 1.33 38.94
CA MET A 215 -11.30 2.13 38.38
C MET A 215 -9.98 1.86 39.11
N MET A 216 -10.02 1.44 40.38
CA MET A 216 -8.84 1.11 41.19
C MET A 216 -8.41 -0.36 41.05
N ASP A 217 -9.36 -1.27 40.81
CA ASP A 217 -9.10 -2.71 40.59
C ASP A 217 -8.58 -3.01 39.15
N LYS A 218 -8.20 -1.99 38.40
CA LYS A 218 -7.89 -2.07 36.96
C LYS A 218 -6.43 -1.77 36.68
#